data_AF-A0A6N2Y3S3-F1
#
_entry.id   AF-A0A6N2Y3S3-F1
#
_cell.length_a   1.000
_cell.length_b   1.000
_cell.length_c   1.000
_cell.angle_alpha   90.00
_cell.angle_beta   90.00
_cell.angle_gamma   90.00
#
_symmetry.space_group_name_H-M   'P 1'
#
loop_
_entity.id
_entity.type
_entity.pdbx_description
1 polymer ?
#
loop_
_entity_poly.entity_id
_entity_poly.type
_entity_poly.pdbx_seq_one_letter_code
_entity_poly.pdbx_strand_id
1 'polypeptide(L)'
;MNSIQNTACLIAAYETAAGLPDNERITRTDGTWRPGVTEQQAASLYRQAQALLAPETKLLSTSRESLIDQMRDALLSRELSVGDTVLFAATEPYGGPGDFALRGGVIQSIDPERKTCSVQGRFFPMDDVPLHYVLGSYDRSVSEEHYGFPHIRPLLGEHPELAERYLREAEARWNTLCGQPAVSSEVPKNTMQAMGGMS
;
A
#
# COMPACT_ATOMS: atom_id res chain seq x y z
N MET A 1 14.76 18.12 -14.83
CA MET A 1 15.19 16.72 -14.69
C MET A 1 15.42 16.14 -16.07
N ASN A 2 16.56 15.47 -16.31
CA ASN A 2 16.90 14.84 -17.59
C ASN A 2 16.15 13.49 -17.74
N SER A 3 15.83 13.09 -18.97
CA SER A 3 15.10 11.84 -19.31
C SER A 3 15.68 10.60 -18.62
N ILE A 4 17.02 10.51 -18.53
CA ILE A 4 17.74 9.40 -17.91
C ILE A 4 17.45 9.27 -16.40
N GLN A 5 17.28 10.39 -15.70
CA GLN A 5 16.93 10.39 -14.28
C GLN A 5 15.50 9.84 -14.08
N ASN A 6 14.59 10.16 -15.00
CA ASN A 6 13.21 9.67 -14.93
C ASN A 6 13.13 8.17 -15.22
N THR A 7 13.94 7.66 -16.14
CA THR A 7 14.06 6.22 -16.40
C THR A 7 14.51 5.46 -15.14
N ALA A 8 15.57 5.94 -14.48
CA ALA A 8 16.08 5.32 -13.26
C ALA A 8 15.05 5.36 -12.13
N CYS A 9 14.40 6.50 -11.91
CA CYS A 9 13.35 6.63 -10.89
C CYS A 9 12.17 5.68 -11.13
N LEU A 10 11.71 5.55 -12.39
CA LEU A 10 10.61 4.66 -12.74
C LEU A 10 10.97 3.19 -12.49
N ILE A 11 12.16 2.78 -12.91
CA ILE A 11 12.63 1.41 -12.67
C ILE A 11 12.81 1.17 -11.17
N ALA A 12 13.34 2.13 -10.42
CA ALA A 12 13.48 2.00 -8.96
C ALA A 12 12.13 1.86 -8.25
N ALA A 13 11.10 2.54 -8.73
CA ALA A 13 9.73 2.37 -8.25
C ALA A 13 9.22 0.94 -8.57
N TYR A 14 9.43 0.46 -9.79
CA TYR A 14 9.07 -0.90 -10.19
C TYR A 14 9.77 -1.98 -9.36
N GLU A 15 11.10 -1.89 -9.19
CA GLU A 15 11.87 -2.83 -8.40
C GLU A 15 11.38 -2.88 -6.94
N THR A 16 11.00 -1.72 -6.40
CA THR A 16 10.41 -1.63 -5.05
C THR A 16 9.03 -2.27 -5.02
N ALA A 17 8.17 -1.93 -5.98
CA ALA A 17 6.82 -2.47 -6.09
C ALA A 17 6.77 -3.98 -6.36
N ALA A 18 7.77 -4.54 -7.04
CA ALA A 18 7.88 -5.98 -7.29
C ALA A 18 8.60 -6.72 -6.15
N GLY A 19 9.22 -6.00 -5.21
CA GLY A 19 10.01 -6.59 -4.12
C GLY A 19 11.27 -7.30 -4.61
N LEU A 20 11.93 -6.79 -5.65
CA LEU A 20 13.13 -7.44 -6.17
C LEU A 20 14.26 -7.43 -5.12
N PRO A 21 14.95 -8.56 -4.90
CA PRO A 21 16.06 -8.63 -3.96
C PRO A 21 17.24 -7.77 -4.45
N ASP A 22 18.07 -7.29 -3.53
CA ASP A 22 19.11 -6.27 -3.83
C ASP A 22 20.08 -6.67 -4.95
N ASN A 23 20.35 -7.97 -5.08
CA ASN A 23 21.23 -8.55 -6.09
C ASN A 23 20.62 -8.57 -7.51
N GLU A 24 19.30 -8.46 -7.64
CA GLU A 24 18.59 -8.42 -8.93
C GLU A 24 18.32 -6.98 -9.40
N ARG A 25 18.50 -6.00 -8.52
CA ARG A 25 18.23 -4.59 -8.81
C ARG A 25 19.33 -3.97 -9.65
N ILE A 26 18.93 -3.17 -10.63
CA ILE A 26 19.82 -2.32 -11.44
C ILE A 26 19.81 -0.86 -10.97
N THR A 27 18.91 -0.51 -10.06
CA THR A 27 18.87 0.81 -9.42
C THR A 27 19.15 0.74 -7.92
N ARG A 28 19.46 1.90 -7.35
CA ARG A 28 19.48 2.13 -5.90
C ARG A 28 18.11 2.60 -5.42
N THR A 29 17.87 2.50 -4.12
CA THR A 29 16.61 2.95 -3.49
C THR A 29 16.33 4.44 -3.69
N ASP A 30 17.37 5.25 -3.86
CA ASP A 30 17.28 6.69 -4.14
C ASP A 30 16.91 7.04 -5.60
N GLY A 31 16.69 6.04 -6.46
CA GLY A 31 16.36 6.26 -7.86
C GLY A 31 17.57 6.49 -8.78
N THR A 32 18.78 6.19 -8.32
CA THR A 32 20.00 6.28 -9.15
C THR A 32 20.42 4.92 -9.72
N TRP A 33 21.19 4.93 -10.81
CA TRP A 33 21.72 3.70 -11.42
C TRP A 33 22.80 3.05 -10.56
N ARG A 34 22.83 1.71 -10.57
CA ARG A 34 24.00 0.95 -10.11
C ARG A 34 25.11 0.95 -11.17
N PRO A 35 26.37 0.72 -10.78
CA PRO A 35 27.45 0.54 -11.74
C PRO A 35 27.21 -0.67 -12.66
N GLY A 36 27.61 -0.56 -13.93
CA GLY A 36 27.60 -1.69 -14.88
C GLY A 36 26.26 -1.99 -15.55
N VAL A 37 25.25 -1.16 -15.36
CA VAL A 37 23.94 -1.31 -16.03
C VAL A 37 24.07 -1.00 -17.52
N THR A 38 23.60 -1.93 -18.35
CA THR A 38 23.57 -1.75 -19.81
C THR A 38 22.30 -1.04 -20.25
N GLU A 39 22.36 -0.32 -21.37
CA GLU A 39 21.17 0.32 -21.97
C GLU A 39 20.07 -0.68 -22.31
N GLN A 40 20.44 -1.90 -22.74
CA GLN A 40 19.47 -2.95 -23.07
C GLN A 40 18.72 -3.44 -21.82
N GLN A 41 19.41 -3.64 -20.70
CA GLN A 41 18.78 -4.01 -19.43
C GLN A 41 17.84 -2.91 -18.95
N ALA A 42 18.31 -1.66 -18.96
CA ALA A 42 17.51 -0.50 -18.59
C ALA A 42 16.25 -0.37 -19.46
N ALA A 43 16.38 -0.48 -20.79
CA ALA A 43 15.25 -0.37 -21.72
C ALA A 43 14.24 -1.52 -21.56
N SER A 44 14.69 -2.72 -21.18
CA SER A 44 13.80 -3.86 -20.91
C SER A 44 12.95 -3.62 -19.66
N LEU A 45 13.58 -3.30 -18.53
CA LEU A 45 12.85 -3.04 -17.28
C LEU A 45 12.00 -1.78 -17.35
N TYR A 46 12.47 -0.74 -18.04
CA TYR A 46 11.67 0.47 -18.26
C TYR A 46 10.36 0.16 -18.97
N ARG A 47 10.38 -0.67 -20.02
CA ARG A 47 9.16 -1.09 -20.72
C ARG A 47 8.22 -1.91 -19.83
N GLN A 48 8.77 -2.78 -18.99
CA GLN A 48 7.96 -3.55 -18.04
C GLN A 48 7.29 -2.63 -17.02
N ALA A 49 8.06 -1.71 -16.42
CA ALA A 49 7.55 -0.71 -15.47
C ALA A 49 6.47 0.18 -16.11
N GLN A 50 6.72 0.68 -17.33
CA GLN A 50 5.78 1.53 -18.05
C GLN A 50 4.47 0.80 -18.38
N ALA A 51 4.53 -0.50 -18.69
CA ALA A 51 3.36 -1.31 -19.01
C ALA A 51 2.44 -1.59 -17.80
N LEU A 52 2.88 -1.28 -16.57
CA LEU A 52 2.05 -1.38 -15.36
C LEU A 52 1.27 -0.09 -15.08
N LEU A 53 1.64 1.02 -15.72
CA LEU A 53 1.01 2.31 -15.49
C LEU A 53 -0.13 2.55 -16.49
N ALA A 54 -1.09 3.36 -16.07
CA ALA A 54 -2.13 3.83 -16.96
C ALA A 54 -1.52 4.77 -18.03
N PRO A 55 -2.03 4.78 -19.28
CA PRO A 55 -1.52 5.65 -20.35
C PRO A 55 -1.49 7.13 -19.98
N GLU A 56 -2.41 7.57 -19.13
CA GLU A 56 -2.57 8.95 -18.65
C GLU A 56 -1.66 9.30 -17.46
N THR A 57 -0.91 8.35 -16.90
CA THR A 57 -0.04 8.59 -15.75
C THR A 57 1.03 9.64 -16.10
N LYS A 58 0.91 10.82 -15.47
CA LYS A 58 1.84 11.94 -15.67
C LYS A 58 3.11 11.73 -14.85
N LEU A 59 4.04 10.94 -15.38
CA LEU A 59 5.30 10.55 -14.73
C LEU A 59 6.07 11.70 -14.06
N LEU A 60 6.03 12.91 -14.63
CA LEU A 60 6.76 14.07 -14.10
C LEU A 60 6.11 14.72 -12.88
N SER A 61 4.81 14.49 -12.64
CA SER A 61 4.05 15.08 -11.53
C SER A 61 3.56 14.04 -10.52
N THR A 62 3.72 12.76 -10.81
CA THR A 62 3.36 11.67 -9.90
C THR A 62 4.51 11.42 -8.93
N SER A 63 4.20 11.31 -7.63
CA SER A 63 5.20 10.96 -6.62
C SER A 63 5.71 9.53 -6.82
N ARG A 64 6.91 9.25 -6.30
CA ARG A 64 7.49 7.90 -6.36
C ARG A 64 6.60 6.88 -5.65
N GLU A 65 6.02 7.26 -4.51
CA GLU A 65 5.13 6.42 -3.70
C GLU A 65 3.87 6.07 -4.50
N SER A 66 3.27 7.05 -5.18
CA SER A 66 2.09 6.81 -6.02
C SER A 66 2.40 5.94 -7.25
N LEU A 67 3.62 6.04 -7.82
CA LEU A 67 4.06 5.12 -8.87
C LEU A 67 4.21 3.69 -8.33
N ILE A 68 4.76 3.53 -7.13
CA ILE A 68 4.89 2.23 -6.46
C ILE A 68 3.51 1.62 -6.22
N ASP A 69 2.56 2.40 -5.71
CA ASP A 69 1.20 1.93 -5.43
C ASP A 69 0.48 1.49 -6.71
N GLN A 70 0.55 2.29 -7.79
CA GLN A 70 0.00 1.91 -9.10
C GLN A 70 0.63 0.64 -9.68
N MET A 71 1.95 0.48 -9.53
CA MET A 71 2.63 -0.73 -9.99
C MET A 71 2.26 -1.94 -9.14
N ARG A 72 2.17 -1.79 -7.81
CA ARG A 72 1.71 -2.84 -6.89
C ARG A 72 0.29 -3.27 -7.24
N ASP A 73 -0.61 -2.32 -7.49
CA ASP A 73 -1.97 -2.60 -7.95
C ASP A 73 -2.01 -3.48 -9.21
N ALA A 74 -1.21 -3.12 -10.22
CA ALA A 74 -1.16 -3.84 -11.49
C ALA A 74 -0.49 -5.22 -11.39
N LEU A 75 0.46 -5.38 -10.47
CA LEU A 75 1.11 -6.66 -10.19
C LEU A 75 0.19 -7.58 -9.38
N LEU A 76 -0.44 -7.07 -8.32
CA LEU A 76 -1.37 -7.80 -7.47
C LEU A 76 -2.61 -8.26 -8.23
N SER A 77 -3.10 -7.48 -9.20
CA SER A 77 -4.20 -7.92 -10.07
C SER A 77 -3.89 -9.17 -10.90
N ARG A 78 -2.60 -9.56 -10.99
CA ARG A 78 -2.14 -10.76 -11.71
C ARG A 78 -1.72 -11.89 -10.76
N GLU A 79 -1.26 -11.55 -9.55
CA GLU A 79 -0.84 -12.54 -8.54
C GLU A 79 -2.02 -13.08 -7.72
N LEU A 80 -3.00 -12.23 -7.40
CA LEU A 80 -4.14 -12.60 -6.57
C LEU A 80 -5.24 -13.30 -7.36
N SER A 81 -5.93 -14.23 -6.68
CA SER A 81 -7.07 -14.97 -7.19
C SER A 81 -8.27 -14.88 -6.25
N VAL A 82 -9.48 -15.00 -6.82
CA VAL A 82 -10.69 -15.17 -6.03
C VAL A 82 -10.59 -16.45 -5.21
N GLY A 83 -10.90 -16.36 -3.91
CA GLY A 83 -10.74 -17.44 -2.95
C GLY A 83 -9.43 -17.41 -2.16
N ASP A 84 -8.47 -16.56 -2.53
CA ASP A 84 -7.24 -16.40 -1.76
C ASP A 84 -7.55 -15.86 -0.37
N THR A 85 -6.94 -16.48 0.64
CA THR A 85 -6.93 -15.94 2.01
C THR A 85 -5.77 -14.97 2.14
N VAL A 86 -6.05 -13.74 2.51
CA VAL A 86 -5.09 -12.63 2.48
C VAL A 86 -5.05 -11.85 3.79
N LEU A 87 -3.91 -11.22 4.05
CA LEU A 87 -3.74 -10.16 5.05
C LEU A 87 -3.75 -8.82 4.33
N PHE A 88 -4.58 -7.88 4.79
CA PHE A 88 -4.73 -6.57 4.15
C PHE A 88 -4.97 -5.45 5.18
N ALA A 89 -4.74 -4.20 4.77
CA ALA A 89 -5.15 -3.02 5.52
C ALA A 89 -6.65 -2.77 5.35
N ALA A 90 -7.42 -2.88 6.43
CA ALA A 90 -8.87 -2.69 6.39
C ALA A 90 -9.22 -1.25 5.99
N THR A 91 -10.16 -1.10 5.04
CA THR A 91 -10.65 0.21 4.55
C THR A 91 -11.79 0.78 5.37
N GLU A 92 -12.36 -0.04 6.26
CA GLU A 92 -13.45 0.33 7.16
C GLU A 92 -13.09 -0.04 8.60
N PRO A 93 -13.46 0.80 9.58
CA PRO A 93 -13.18 0.51 10.97
C PRO A 93 -14.12 -0.57 11.52
N TYR A 94 -13.60 -1.47 12.37
CA TYR A 94 -14.41 -2.54 12.96
C TYR A 94 -15.20 -2.07 14.18
N GLY A 95 -14.55 -1.31 15.06
CA GLY A 95 -15.08 -0.81 16.33
C GLY A 95 -15.53 0.66 16.30
N GLY A 96 -15.56 1.28 15.12
CA GLY A 96 -15.86 2.71 14.95
C GLY A 96 -14.63 3.58 14.67
N PRO A 97 -14.81 4.91 14.55
CA PRO A 97 -13.76 5.82 14.10
C PRO A 97 -12.42 5.62 14.83
N GLY A 98 -11.33 5.50 14.06
CA GLY A 98 -9.98 5.26 14.57
C GLY A 98 -9.59 3.79 14.76
N ASP A 99 -10.50 2.82 14.64
CA ASP A 99 -10.18 1.37 14.71
C ASP A 99 -9.80 0.77 13.35
N PHE A 100 -8.71 1.29 12.78
CA PHE A 100 -8.08 0.76 11.57
C PHE A 100 -6.92 -0.16 11.92
N ALA A 101 -6.93 -1.37 11.39
CA ALA A 101 -5.83 -2.30 11.58
C ALA A 101 -5.80 -3.38 10.48
N LEU A 102 -4.70 -4.13 10.45
CA LEU A 102 -4.54 -5.23 9.51
C LEU A 102 -5.52 -6.36 9.84
N ARG A 103 -6.07 -6.99 8.81
CA ARG A 103 -7.09 -8.04 8.93
C ARG A 103 -6.85 -9.17 7.95
N GLY A 104 -7.23 -10.37 8.38
CA GLY A 104 -7.37 -11.52 7.50
C GLY A 104 -8.74 -11.52 6.80
N GLY A 105 -8.79 -11.98 5.56
CA GLY A 105 -10.05 -12.17 4.83
C GLY A 105 -9.88 -13.01 3.57
N VAL A 106 -10.97 -13.29 2.89
CA VAL A 106 -10.99 -14.06 1.64
C VAL A 106 -11.40 -13.18 0.48
N ILE A 107 -10.61 -13.14 -0.59
CA ILE A 107 -10.94 -12.37 -1.80
C ILE A 107 -12.21 -12.94 -2.43
N GLN A 108 -13.22 -12.09 -2.61
CA GLN A 108 -14.50 -12.42 -3.26
C GLN A 108 -14.51 -12.02 -4.73
N SER A 109 -13.89 -10.89 -5.06
CA SER A 109 -13.82 -10.35 -6.41
C SER A 109 -12.55 -9.52 -6.57
N ILE A 110 -12.09 -9.39 -7.82
CA ILE A 110 -10.98 -8.52 -8.22
C ILE A 110 -11.48 -7.72 -9.41
N ASP A 111 -11.29 -6.40 -9.37
CA ASP A 111 -11.53 -5.49 -10.48
C ASP A 111 -10.18 -4.95 -10.99
N PRO A 112 -9.63 -5.54 -12.08
CA PRO A 112 -8.36 -5.10 -12.64
C PRO A 112 -8.42 -3.72 -13.30
N GLU A 113 -9.60 -3.20 -13.64
CA GLU A 113 -9.76 -1.87 -14.22
C GLU A 113 -9.72 -0.80 -13.13
N ARG A 114 -10.50 -1.02 -12.05
CA ARG A 114 -10.52 -0.12 -10.88
C ARG A 114 -9.33 -0.27 -9.95
N LYS A 115 -8.55 -1.35 -10.11
CA LYS A 115 -7.45 -1.72 -9.20
C LYS A 115 -7.92 -1.94 -7.77
N THR A 116 -9.09 -2.54 -7.63
CA THR A 116 -9.69 -2.85 -6.33
C THR A 116 -10.06 -4.33 -6.23
N CYS A 117 -10.35 -4.77 -5.02
CA CYS A 117 -10.91 -6.08 -4.72
C CYS A 117 -11.98 -5.95 -3.63
N SER A 118 -12.83 -6.97 -3.53
CA SER A 118 -13.70 -7.14 -2.35
C SER A 118 -13.17 -8.27 -1.50
N VAL A 119 -13.04 -8.03 -0.19
CA VAL A 119 -12.52 -9.01 0.76
C VAL A 119 -13.59 -9.34 1.80
N GLN A 120 -13.96 -10.61 1.88
CA GLN A 120 -14.81 -11.11 2.94
C GLN A 120 -14.02 -11.22 4.24
N GLY A 121 -14.22 -10.26 5.14
CA GLY A 121 -13.73 -10.32 6.51
C GLY A 121 -14.57 -11.26 7.38
N ARG A 122 -14.21 -11.39 8.66
CA ARG A 122 -14.93 -12.25 9.61
C ARG A 122 -16.38 -11.79 9.86
N PHE A 123 -16.62 -10.47 9.88
CA PHE A 123 -17.91 -9.91 10.26
C PHE A 123 -18.69 -9.35 9.08
N PHE A 124 -18.02 -8.73 8.11
CA PHE A 124 -18.64 -8.11 6.94
C PHE A 124 -17.65 -8.10 5.75
N PRO A 125 -18.16 -8.03 4.50
CA PRO A 125 -17.33 -7.77 3.33
C PRO A 125 -16.84 -6.32 3.34
N MET A 126 -15.61 -6.11 2.90
CA MET A 126 -15.07 -4.79 2.56
C MET A 126 -14.95 -4.71 1.05
N ASP A 127 -15.71 -3.82 0.45
CA ASP A 127 -15.73 -3.59 -1.00
C ASP A 127 -14.77 -2.47 -1.41
N ASP A 128 -14.40 -2.47 -2.70
CA ASP A 128 -13.52 -1.47 -3.31
C ASP A 128 -12.19 -1.25 -2.56
N VAL A 129 -11.65 -2.32 -1.93
CA VAL A 129 -10.34 -2.30 -1.27
C VAL A 129 -9.26 -2.15 -2.33
N PRO A 130 -8.41 -1.10 -2.29
CA PRO A 130 -7.28 -0.96 -3.22
C PRO A 130 -6.40 -2.20 -3.20
N LEU A 131 -6.02 -2.72 -4.36
CA LEU A 131 -5.24 -3.96 -4.43
C LEU A 131 -3.93 -3.84 -3.65
N HIS A 132 -3.23 -2.70 -3.73
CA HIS A 132 -2.00 -2.44 -3.01
C HIS A 132 -2.13 -2.52 -1.48
N TYR A 133 -3.34 -2.45 -0.90
CA TYR A 133 -3.58 -2.66 0.54
C TYR A 133 -3.50 -4.13 0.95
N VAL A 134 -3.49 -5.06 -0.01
CA VAL A 134 -3.20 -6.47 0.25
C VAL A 134 -1.70 -6.63 0.48
N LEU A 135 -1.34 -7.07 1.68
CA LEU A 135 0.04 -7.14 2.18
C LEU A 135 0.61 -8.55 2.08
N GLY A 136 -0.24 -9.56 2.23
CA GLY A 136 0.21 -10.93 2.35
C GLY A 136 -0.83 -11.93 1.88
N SER A 137 -0.37 -13.10 1.44
CA SER A 137 -1.20 -14.27 1.17
C SER A 137 -0.96 -15.34 2.22
N TYR A 138 -2.00 -16.10 2.56
CA TYR A 138 -1.87 -17.20 3.49
C TYR A 138 -1.19 -18.40 2.84
N ASP A 139 -0.11 -18.87 3.44
CA ASP A 139 0.68 -20.03 3.02
C ASP A 139 1.10 -20.85 4.25
N ARG A 140 0.57 -22.08 4.34
CA ARG A 140 0.82 -23.00 5.46
C ARG A 140 2.29 -23.43 5.59
N SER A 141 3.08 -23.28 4.54
CA SER A 141 4.51 -23.59 4.57
C SER A 141 5.33 -22.53 5.32
N VAL A 142 4.80 -21.32 5.47
CA VAL A 142 5.44 -20.24 6.24
C VAL A 142 5.18 -20.46 7.72
N SER A 143 6.23 -20.62 8.52
CA SER A 143 6.12 -20.80 9.98
C SER A 143 6.20 -19.51 10.77
N GLU A 144 6.74 -18.45 10.18
CA GLU A 144 6.94 -17.16 10.86
C GLU A 144 5.63 -16.38 10.95
N GLU A 145 5.52 -15.56 12.00
CA GLU A 145 4.41 -14.62 12.14
C GLU A 145 4.74 -13.31 11.42
N HIS A 146 3.78 -12.81 10.65
CA HIS A 146 3.83 -11.51 10.01
C HIS A 146 2.78 -10.60 10.61
N TYR A 147 3.19 -9.53 11.29
CA TYR A 147 2.29 -8.65 12.06
C TYR A 147 1.42 -9.39 13.10
N GLY A 148 1.94 -10.48 13.68
CA GLY A 148 1.20 -11.34 14.61
C GLY A 148 0.19 -12.28 13.94
N PHE A 149 0.19 -12.37 12.61
CA PHE A 149 -0.58 -13.36 11.85
C PHE A 149 0.34 -14.50 11.40
N PRO A 150 0.06 -15.75 11.78
CA PRO A 150 0.86 -16.89 11.34
C PRO A 150 0.59 -17.21 9.88
N HIS A 151 1.55 -17.87 9.22
CA HIS A 151 1.39 -18.42 7.87
C HIS A 151 1.10 -17.36 6.81
N ILE A 152 1.66 -16.15 6.94
CA ILE A 152 1.51 -15.10 5.94
C ILE A 152 2.80 -14.98 5.15
N ARG A 153 2.70 -15.17 3.83
CA ARG A 153 3.74 -14.83 2.86
C ARG A 153 3.56 -13.37 2.42
N PRO A 154 4.51 -12.47 2.73
CA PRO A 154 4.50 -11.10 2.24
C PRO A 154 4.43 -11.02 0.71
N LEU A 155 3.72 -10.01 0.18
CA LEU A 155 3.52 -9.82 -1.26
C LEU A 155 4.23 -8.57 -1.78
N LEU A 156 5.06 -8.76 -2.80
CA LEU A 156 5.50 -7.71 -3.73
C LEU A 156 6.14 -6.48 -3.07
N GLY A 157 7.25 -6.67 -2.35
CA GLY A 157 7.98 -5.55 -1.74
C GLY A 157 7.26 -4.95 -0.55
N GLU A 158 6.39 -5.72 0.09
CA GLU A 158 5.76 -5.37 1.35
C GLU A 158 6.81 -5.23 2.47
N HIS A 159 6.60 -4.24 3.35
CA HIS A 159 7.42 -3.96 4.53
C HIS A 159 6.63 -3.16 5.59
N PRO A 160 7.08 -3.10 6.86
CA PRO A 160 6.34 -2.46 7.95
C PRO A 160 5.89 -1.02 7.71
N GLU A 161 6.77 -0.14 7.19
CA GLU A 161 6.37 1.26 6.95
C GLU A 161 5.29 1.38 5.87
N LEU A 162 5.22 0.40 4.94
CA LEU A 162 4.18 0.33 3.92
C LEU A 162 2.82 0.01 4.54
N ALA A 163 2.77 -1.01 5.40
CA ALA A 163 1.56 -1.42 6.10
C ALA A 163 0.98 -0.28 6.95
N GLU A 164 1.84 0.42 7.70
CA GLU A 164 1.42 1.58 8.48
C GLU A 164 0.92 2.73 7.61
N ARG A 165 1.57 2.98 6.47
CA ARG A 165 1.15 4.00 5.51
C ARG A 165 -0.24 3.70 4.98
N TYR A 166 -0.51 2.46 4.56
CA TYR A 166 -1.82 2.07 4.05
C TYR A 166 -2.93 2.14 5.10
N LEU A 167 -2.63 1.85 6.37
CA LEU A 167 -3.59 2.07 7.45
C LEU A 167 -3.94 3.55 7.63
N ARG A 168 -2.94 4.44 7.63
CA ARG A 168 -3.17 5.90 7.71
C ARG A 168 -3.97 6.41 6.51
N GLU A 169 -3.66 5.92 5.30
CA GLU A 169 -4.39 6.28 4.09
C GLU A 169 -5.83 5.77 4.11
N ALA A 170 -6.07 4.53 4.59
CA ALA A 170 -7.40 3.95 4.77
C ALA A 170 -8.24 4.79 5.73
N GLU A 171 -7.67 5.15 6.88
CA GLU A 171 -8.32 6.02 7.86
C GLU A 171 -8.65 7.40 7.27
N ALA A 172 -7.70 8.04 6.59
CA ALA A 172 -7.92 9.34 5.96
C ALA A 172 -9.02 9.30 4.89
N ARG A 173 -9.05 8.23 4.08
CA ARG A 173 -10.09 7.98 3.07
C ARG A 173 -11.46 7.81 3.70
N TRP A 174 -11.58 6.96 4.71
CA TRP A 174 -12.82 6.75 5.44
C TRP A 174 -13.34 8.04 6.08
N ASN A 175 -12.47 8.79 6.76
CA ASN A 175 -12.84 10.04 7.40
C ASN A 175 -13.37 11.06 6.38
N THR A 176 -12.75 11.12 5.19
CA THR A 176 -13.23 11.96 4.08
C THR A 176 -14.61 11.52 3.60
N LEU A 177 -14.86 10.22 3.45
CA LEU A 177 -16.15 9.66 3.02
C LEU A 177 -17.27 9.90 4.05
N CYS A 178 -16.97 9.73 5.33
CA CYS A 178 -17.92 9.94 6.42
C CYS A 178 -18.09 11.41 6.83
N GLY A 179 -17.36 12.35 6.20
CA GLY A 179 -17.39 13.77 6.54
C GLY A 179 -16.82 14.10 7.93
N GLN A 180 -15.98 13.23 8.48
CA GLN A 180 -15.37 13.43 9.79
C GLN A 180 -14.11 14.31 9.65
N PRO A 181 -14.02 15.45 10.37
CA PRO A 181 -12.78 16.21 10.41
C PRO A 181 -11.71 15.32 11.06
N ALA A 182 -10.54 15.22 10.42
CA ALA A 182 -9.38 14.51 10.95
C ALA A 182 -9.20 14.90 12.43
N VAL A 183 -9.21 13.91 13.32
CA VAL A 183 -9.10 14.15 14.76
C VAL A 183 -7.73 14.76 15.01
N SER A 184 -7.68 16.08 15.16
CA SER A 184 -6.48 16.79 15.59
C SER A 184 -6.12 16.27 16.97
N SER A 185 -4.93 15.69 17.10
CA SER A 185 -4.36 15.25 18.36
C SER A 185 -3.98 16.47 19.22
N GLU A 186 -4.97 17.19 19.74
CA GLU A 186 -4.76 18.17 20.79
C GLU A 186 -5.30 17.62 22.11
N VAL A 187 -4.37 17.31 23.00
CA VAL A 187 -4.62 16.95 24.39
C VAL A 187 -5.41 18.08 25.06
N PRO A 188 -6.59 17.83 25.67
CA PRO A 188 -7.36 18.90 26.31
C PRO A 188 -6.61 19.44 27.51
N LYS A 189 -6.24 20.73 27.47
CA LYS A 189 -5.84 21.47 28.67
C LYS A 189 -7.08 21.71 29.53
N ASN A 190 -7.27 20.84 30.53
CA ASN A 190 -8.14 21.13 31.66
C ASN A 190 -7.59 22.36 32.41
N THR A 191 -8.36 23.45 32.44
CA THR A 191 -8.25 24.44 33.51
C THR A 191 -9.66 24.73 34.04
N MET A 192 -9.90 24.22 35.24
CA MET A 192 -11.10 24.41 36.06
C MET A 192 -11.46 25.89 36.23
N GLN A 193 -12.71 26.26 35.94
CA GLN A 193 -13.35 27.40 36.58
C GLN A 193 -13.73 27.00 38.01
N ALA A 194 -13.06 27.60 39.00
CA ALA A 194 -13.52 27.58 40.38
C ALA A 194 -14.49 28.75 40.59
N MET A 195 -15.79 28.45 40.64
CA MET A 195 -16.76 29.29 41.34
C MET A 195 -16.88 28.82 42.79
N GLY A 196 -16.82 29.76 43.74
CA GLY A 196 -17.28 29.51 45.09
C GLY A 196 -16.77 30.52 46.11
N GLY A 197 -17.68 31.31 46.67
CA GLY A 197 -17.42 32.05 47.91
C GLY A 197 -18.32 33.24 48.15
N MET A 198 -19.58 32.99 48.56
CA MET A 198 -20.44 33.98 49.21
C MET A 198 -19.87 34.33 50.59
N SER A 199 -19.83 35.62 50.93
CA SER A 199 -20.17 36.19 52.24
C SER A 199 -20.36 37.69 52.09
#